data_AF-F3NEJ9-F1
#
_entry.id   AF-F3NEJ9-F1
#
_cell.length_a   1.000
_cell.length_b   1.000
_cell.length_c   1.000
_cell.angle_alpha   90.00
_cell.angle_beta   90.00
_cell.angle_gamma   90.00
#
_symmetry.space_group_name_H-M   'P 1'
#
loop_
_entity.id
_entity.type
_entity.pdbx_description
1 polymer ?
#
loop_
_entity_poly.entity_id
_entity_poly.type
_entity_poly.pdbx_seq_one_letter_code
_entity_poly.pdbx_strand_id
1 'polypeptide(L)'
;MPRTRIRSFAVAAVALAAALGVVPTATAAPGAAAGRAAFRCTPGYFCIYSDWNGGGTRCQWSQAKKANTADDCSFIQRGQNVRSVWNETGHRVQYYTQTNYHARVGSTLAHTGGNLQGNYQIRSFKPQ
;
A
#
# COMPACT_ATOMS: atom_id res chain seq x y z
N MET A 1 -14.15 -74.21 -17.76
CA MET A 1 -14.55 -74.59 -16.38
C MET A 1 -13.27 -75.03 -15.66
N PRO A 2 -12.94 -74.53 -14.45
CA PRO A 2 -13.79 -74.69 -13.27
C PRO A 2 -13.94 -73.44 -12.38
N ARG A 3 -15.03 -73.48 -11.60
CA ARG A 3 -15.36 -72.63 -10.45
C ARG A 3 -14.47 -73.03 -9.28
N THR A 4 -13.89 -72.06 -8.58
CA THR A 4 -13.42 -72.25 -7.20
C THR A 4 -13.88 -71.09 -6.35
N ARG A 5 -14.72 -71.44 -5.38
CA ARG A 5 -15.20 -70.58 -4.29
C ARG A 5 -14.02 -70.19 -3.38
N ILE A 6 -14.28 -69.26 -2.46
CA ILE A 6 -14.07 -69.42 -1.00
C ILE A 6 -13.34 -68.23 -0.31
N ARG A 7 -14.01 -67.79 0.76
CA ARG A 7 -13.55 -67.16 2.03
C ARG A 7 -13.26 -65.67 2.05
N SER A 8 -14.28 -64.96 2.53
CA SER A 8 -14.14 -63.79 3.40
C SER A 8 -13.19 -64.11 4.56
N PHE A 9 -12.13 -63.31 4.68
CA PHE A 9 -11.30 -63.21 5.86
C PHE A 9 -11.48 -61.80 6.44
N ALA A 10 -12.07 -61.72 7.63
CA ALA A 10 -11.99 -60.54 8.47
C ALA A 10 -10.63 -60.56 9.17
N VAL A 11 -9.87 -59.47 9.10
CA VAL A 11 -8.66 -59.27 9.91
C VAL A 11 -8.68 -57.88 10.52
N ALA A 12 -8.29 -57.88 11.79
CA ALA A 12 -8.30 -56.84 12.80
C ALA A 12 -7.62 -55.51 12.43
N ALA A 13 -8.09 -54.47 13.11
CA ALA A 13 -7.51 -53.13 13.19
C ALA A 13 -6.16 -53.12 13.93
N VAL A 14 -5.21 -52.28 13.49
CA VAL A 14 -4.30 -51.50 14.37
C VAL A 14 -3.71 -50.30 13.59
N ALA A 15 -3.48 -49.22 14.35
CA ALA A 15 -2.39 -48.23 14.24
C ALA A 15 -2.59 -46.93 13.43
N LEU A 16 -2.95 -45.90 14.22
CA LEU A 16 -2.48 -44.51 14.24
C LEU A 16 -1.26 -44.17 13.34
N ALA A 17 -1.45 -43.20 12.45
CA ALA A 17 -0.38 -42.37 11.90
C ALA A 17 -0.84 -40.90 11.90
N ALA A 18 -0.52 -40.19 12.98
CA ALA A 18 -0.58 -38.74 13.02
C ALA A 18 0.80 -38.20 12.64
N ALA A 19 0.95 -37.68 11.42
CA ALA A 19 2.15 -36.94 11.03
C ALA A 19 1.90 -36.01 9.83
N LEU A 20 1.95 -34.71 10.13
CA LEU A 20 2.62 -33.64 9.38
C LEU A 20 1.96 -33.05 8.12
N GLY A 21 1.62 -31.77 8.25
CA GLY A 21 1.39 -30.84 7.14
C GLY A 21 1.23 -29.43 7.69
N VAL A 22 2.33 -28.84 8.17
CA VAL A 22 2.39 -27.46 8.66
C VAL A 22 1.92 -26.53 7.54
N VAL A 23 0.73 -25.94 7.70
CA VAL A 23 0.25 -24.88 6.81
C VAL A 23 1.02 -23.62 7.19
N PRO A 24 1.78 -22.95 6.30
CA PRO A 24 2.28 -21.63 6.61
C PRO A 24 1.07 -20.69 6.60
N THR A 25 0.59 -20.33 7.79
CA THR A 25 -0.25 -19.16 7.96
C THR A 25 0.64 -17.94 7.69
N ALA A 26 0.73 -17.53 6.43
CA ALA A 26 1.20 -16.19 6.09
C ALA A 26 0.18 -15.18 6.62
N THR A 27 0.33 -14.81 7.88
CA THR A 27 -0.40 -13.69 8.48
C THR A 27 0.19 -12.42 7.88
N ALA A 28 -0.32 -12.00 6.71
CA ALA A 28 -0.17 -10.63 6.27
C ALA A 28 -0.96 -9.76 7.25
N ALA A 29 -0.29 -9.28 8.30
CA ALA A 29 -0.86 -8.27 9.16
C ALA A 29 -1.25 -7.09 8.26
N PRO A 30 -2.52 -6.62 8.27
CA PRO A 30 -2.84 -5.33 7.71
C PRO A 30 -1.96 -4.33 8.46
N GLY A 31 -1.01 -3.71 7.75
CA GLY A 31 -0.24 -2.60 8.33
C GLY A 31 -1.26 -1.59 8.82
N ALA A 32 -1.39 -1.47 10.14
CA ALA A 32 -2.36 -0.57 10.77
C ALA A 32 -2.21 0.78 10.09
N ALA A 33 -3.32 1.34 9.60
CA ALA A 33 -3.32 2.64 8.96
C ALA A 33 -2.60 3.61 9.90
N ALA A 34 -1.44 4.10 9.48
CA ALA A 34 -0.63 4.94 10.33
C ALA A 34 -1.45 6.17 10.71
N GLY A 35 -1.64 6.36 12.03
CA GLY A 35 -2.41 7.49 12.53
C GLY A 35 -1.75 8.81 12.14
N ARG A 36 -2.51 9.90 12.16
CA ARG A 36 -2.06 11.27 11.87
C ARG A 36 -0.69 11.62 12.48
N ALA A 37 -0.42 11.16 13.70
CA ALA A 37 0.83 11.43 14.41
C ALA A 37 2.10 10.88 13.71
N ALA A 38 1.98 9.84 12.89
CA ALA A 38 3.09 9.29 12.11
C ALA A 38 3.48 10.23 10.95
N PHE A 39 2.50 10.96 10.41
CA PHE A 39 2.69 11.89 9.33
C PHE A 39 3.07 13.27 9.88
N ARG A 40 4.38 13.54 9.94
CA ARG A 40 4.88 14.89 10.24
C ARG A 40 4.60 15.79 9.04
N CYS A 41 3.39 16.33 8.91
CA CYS A 41 3.00 17.26 7.84
C CYS A 41 2.59 18.60 8.47
N THR A 42 3.12 19.71 7.95
CA THR A 42 2.79 21.03 8.50
C THR A 42 1.29 21.33 8.27
N PRO A 43 0.56 21.87 9.26
CA PRO A 43 -0.84 22.27 9.07
C PRO A 43 -1.02 23.17 7.84
N GLY A 44 -2.01 22.88 7.00
CA GLY A 44 -2.27 23.61 5.76
C GLY A 44 -1.41 23.18 4.56
N TYR A 45 -0.56 22.15 4.68
CA TYR A 45 0.30 21.67 3.60
C TYR A 45 -0.22 20.35 3.02
N PHE A 46 0.11 20.11 1.75
CA PHE A 46 0.08 18.77 1.16
C PHE A 46 1.48 18.16 1.22
N CYS A 47 1.59 16.94 1.77
CA CYS A 47 2.86 16.25 1.97
C CYS A 47 2.90 14.92 1.22
N ILE A 48 4.05 14.63 0.61
CA ILE A 48 4.35 13.32 0.00
C ILE A 48 5.63 12.75 0.62
N TYR A 49 5.69 11.43 0.68
CA TYR A 49 6.74 10.70 1.39
C TYR A 49 7.32 9.58 0.52
N SER A 50 8.64 9.41 0.58
CA SER A 50 9.34 8.36 -0.17
C SER A 50 9.18 6.97 0.45
N ASP A 51 8.65 6.86 1.68
CA ASP A 51 8.42 5.60 2.37
C ASP A 51 6.99 5.50 2.91
N TRP A 52 6.62 4.30 3.36
CA TRP A 52 5.32 4.00 3.93
C TRP A 52 5.10 4.77 5.25
N ASN A 53 3.83 4.98 5.59
CA ASN A 53 3.40 5.49 6.90
C ASN A 53 4.02 6.84 7.29
N GLY A 54 4.30 7.71 6.31
CA GLY A 54 4.91 9.03 6.56
C GLY A 54 6.42 9.00 6.79
N GLY A 55 7.08 7.86 6.54
CA GLY A 55 8.53 7.70 6.66
C GLY A 55 9.34 8.27 5.50
N GLY A 56 10.66 8.15 5.60
CA GLY A 56 11.58 8.52 4.54
C GLY A 56 11.71 10.03 4.31
N THR A 57 12.07 10.41 3.09
CA THR A 57 12.17 11.82 2.68
C THR A 57 10.79 12.40 2.49
N ARG A 58 10.53 13.55 3.10
CA ARG A 58 9.27 14.29 2.97
C ARG A 58 9.47 15.51 2.07
N CYS A 59 8.52 15.72 1.17
CA CYS A 59 8.32 16.98 0.47
C CYS A 59 6.94 17.53 0.79
N GLN A 60 6.81 18.85 0.91
CA GLN A 60 5.55 19.49 1.29
C GLN A 60 5.38 20.85 0.62
N TRP A 61 4.13 21.23 0.38
CA TRP A 61 3.78 22.49 -0.29
C TRP A 61 2.60 23.17 0.41
N SER A 62 2.71 24.48 0.60
CA SER A 62 1.60 25.34 1.04
C SER A 62 0.78 25.87 -0.14
N GLN A 63 1.36 25.87 -1.35
CA GLN A 63 0.64 26.27 -2.55
C GLN A 63 -0.49 25.29 -2.84
N ALA A 64 -1.66 25.82 -3.22
CA ALA A 64 -2.82 24.99 -3.55
C ALA A 64 -2.57 24.01 -4.70
N LYS A 65 -1.67 24.35 -5.63
CA LYS A 65 -1.31 23.50 -6.79
C LYS A 65 0.18 23.57 -7.09
N LYS A 66 0.72 22.49 -7.65
CA LYS A 66 2.09 22.41 -8.18
C LYS A 66 2.08 21.68 -9.53
N ALA A 67 2.57 22.34 -10.58
CA ALA A 67 2.60 21.80 -11.93
C ALA A 67 3.72 20.78 -12.16
N ASN A 68 4.81 20.87 -11.38
CA ASN A 68 5.91 19.92 -11.39
C ASN A 68 6.49 19.78 -9.97
N THR A 69 6.20 18.68 -9.28
CA THR A 69 6.73 18.41 -7.93
C THR A 69 8.24 18.15 -7.91
N ALA A 70 8.85 17.79 -9.06
CA ALA A 70 10.30 17.62 -9.13
C ALA A 70 11.05 18.95 -9.07
N ASP A 71 10.41 20.11 -9.15
CA ASP A 71 11.12 21.39 -9.05
C ASP A 71 11.74 21.59 -7.65
N ASP A 72 11.09 21.04 -6.62
CA ASP A 72 11.42 21.28 -5.21
C ASP A 72 11.32 20.02 -4.32
N CYS A 73 11.19 18.83 -4.93
CA CYS A 73 11.22 17.56 -4.19
C CYS A 73 12.37 16.66 -4.61
N SER A 74 13.37 16.54 -3.73
CA SER A 74 14.63 15.86 -4.00
C SER A 74 14.51 14.36 -4.30
N PHE A 75 13.56 13.65 -3.69
CA PHE A 75 13.40 12.21 -3.99
C PHE A 75 12.68 11.99 -5.33
N ILE A 76 11.77 12.88 -5.72
CA ILE A 76 11.14 12.83 -7.04
C ILE A 76 12.16 13.15 -8.13
N GLN A 77 13.04 14.14 -7.91
CA GLN A 77 14.16 14.46 -8.82
C GLN A 77 15.06 13.25 -9.08
N ARG A 78 15.28 12.42 -8.06
CA ARG A 78 16.07 11.18 -8.15
C ARG A 78 15.31 9.98 -8.72
N GLY A 79 14.09 10.16 -9.21
CA GLY A 79 13.28 9.07 -9.78
C GLY A 79 12.65 8.14 -8.73
N GLN A 80 12.68 8.48 -7.44
CA GLN A 80 12.04 7.67 -6.41
C GLN A 80 10.52 7.85 -6.43
N ASN A 81 9.81 6.76 -6.16
CA ASN A 81 8.34 6.74 -6.13
C ASN A 81 7.78 7.24 -4.81
N VAL A 82 6.54 7.72 -4.85
CA VAL A 82 5.80 8.12 -3.65
C VAL A 82 5.16 6.89 -3.04
N ARG A 83 5.34 6.70 -1.73
CA ARG A 83 4.80 5.55 -0.99
C ARG A 83 3.64 5.92 -0.09
N SER A 84 3.64 7.14 0.44
CA SER A 84 2.53 7.63 1.26
C SER A 84 2.34 9.13 1.11
N VAL A 85 1.14 9.60 1.46
CA VAL A 85 0.74 11.01 1.37
C VAL A 85 -0.04 11.41 2.62
N TRP A 86 0.00 12.71 2.93
CA TRP A 86 -0.85 13.31 3.95
C TRP A 86 -1.29 14.69 3.51
N ASN A 87 -2.56 15.01 3.73
CA ASN A 87 -3.17 16.25 3.31
C ASN A 87 -3.68 17.01 4.53
N GLU A 88 -2.91 17.98 5.04
CA GLU A 88 -3.37 18.90 6.09
C GLU A 88 -4.09 20.14 5.53
N THR A 89 -4.37 20.19 4.22
CA THR A 89 -5.17 21.28 3.63
C THR A 89 -6.66 21.10 3.97
N GLY A 90 -7.42 22.18 3.84
CA GLY A 90 -8.88 22.19 4.06
C GLY A 90 -9.71 21.68 2.88
N HIS A 91 -9.09 21.10 1.85
CA HIS A 91 -9.79 20.59 0.66
C HIS A 91 -9.19 19.27 0.17
N ARG A 92 -9.91 18.56 -0.70
CA ARG A 92 -9.39 17.36 -1.35
C ARG A 92 -8.30 17.75 -2.35
N VAL A 93 -7.15 17.09 -2.30
CA VAL A 93 -6.06 17.25 -3.26
C VAL A 93 -6.09 16.10 -4.25
N GLN A 94 -6.11 16.40 -5.55
CA GLN A 94 -5.93 15.42 -6.63
C GLN A 94 -4.48 15.42 -7.11
N TYR A 95 -3.95 14.24 -7.42
CA TYR A 95 -2.58 14.08 -7.87
C TYR A 95 -2.46 13.19 -9.11
N TYR A 96 -1.36 13.42 -9.82
CA TYR A 96 -1.17 13.06 -11.22
C TYR A 96 0.24 12.52 -11.43
N THR A 97 0.38 11.53 -12.33
CA THR A 97 1.68 10.92 -12.65
C THR A 97 2.45 11.67 -13.72
N GLN A 98 1.86 12.69 -14.33
CA GLN A 98 2.54 13.60 -15.26
C GLN A 98 2.51 15.04 -14.75
N THR A 99 3.39 15.87 -15.31
CA THR A 99 3.39 17.32 -15.04
C THR A 99 2.12 17.96 -15.59
N ASN A 100 1.83 19.18 -15.15
CA ASN A 100 0.70 19.98 -15.65
C ASN A 100 -0.68 19.31 -15.53
N TYR A 101 -0.87 18.46 -14.51
CA TYR A 101 -2.16 17.86 -14.14
C TYR A 101 -2.72 16.86 -15.16
N HIS A 102 -1.84 16.10 -15.83
CA HIS A 102 -2.21 15.03 -16.75
C HIS A 102 -2.05 13.64 -16.10
N ALA A 103 -2.84 12.65 -16.55
CA ALA A 103 -2.85 11.28 -16.01
C ALA A 103 -3.14 11.23 -14.49
N ARG A 104 -4.40 11.50 -14.12
CA ARG A 104 -4.86 11.44 -12.72
C ARG A 104 -4.72 10.02 -12.18
N VAL A 105 -4.13 9.89 -11.01
CA VAL A 105 -3.94 8.58 -10.34
C VAL A 105 -4.67 8.47 -9.01
N GLY A 106 -4.97 9.60 -8.36
CA GLY A 106 -5.69 9.55 -7.10
C GLY A 106 -6.02 10.90 -6.50
N SER A 107 -6.51 10.86 -5.27
CA SER A 107 -6.78 12.04 -4.46
C SER A 107 -6.85 11.70 -2.98
N THR A 108 -6.56 12.67 -2.12
CA THR A 108 -6.65 12.55 -0.67
C THR A 108 -7.61 13.61 -0.12
N LEU A 109 -8.53 13.20 0.75
CA LEU A 109 -9.45 14.11 1.43
C LEU A 109 -8.70 15.09 2.35
N ALA A 110 -9.36 16.16 2.75
CA ALA A 110 -8.83 17.10 3.74
C ALA A 110 -8.58 16.38 5.07
N HIS A 111 -7.46 16.69 5.72
CA HIS A 111 -7.02 16.13 7.00
C HIS A 111 -6.92 14.60 7.05
N THR A 112 -6.70 13.95 5.89
CA THR A 112 -6.47 12.51 5.81
C THR A 112 -5.20 12.19 5.03
N GLY A 113 -4.84 10.91 4.99
CA GLY A 113 -3.69 10.42 4.28
C GLY A 113 -3.56 8.91 4.41
N GLY A 114 -2.44 8.38 3.94
CA GLY A 114 -2.16 6.96 3.99
C GLY A 114 -1.18 6.51 2.91
N ASN A 115 -1.04 5.20 2.83
CA ASN A 115 -0.18 4.53 1.87
C ASN A 115 -0.82 4.52 0.48
N LEU A 116 -0.02 4.79 -0.55
CA LEU A 116 -0.46 4.73 -1.93
C LEU A 116 -0.33 3.30 -2.46
N GLN A 117 -1.37 2.83 -3.13
CA GLN A 117 -1.28 1.61 -3.91
C GLN A 117 -0.65 1.97 -5.27
N GLY A 118 0.53 1.40 -5.56
CA GLY A 118 1.21 1.55 -6.85
C GLY A 118 2.70 1.86 -6.75
N ASN A 119 3.32 2.03 -7.92
CA ASN A 119 4.75 2.29 -8.07
C ASN A 119 4.95 3.44 -9.07
N TYR A 120 4.67 4.66 -8.63
CA TYR A 120 4.71 5.86 -9.47
C TYR A 120 5.16 7.08 -8.69
N GLN A 121 5.50 8.14 -9.43
CA GLN A 121 5.73 9.46 -8.88
C GLN A 121 4.45 10.28 -8.94
N ILE A 122 4.20 11.10 -7.93
CA ILE A 122 3.25 12.22 -8.06
C ILE A 122 4.04 13.37 -8.68
N ARG A 123 3.79 13.66 -9.96
CA ARG A 123 4.48 14.71 -10.73
C ARG A 123 3.77 16.05 -10.68
N SER A 124 2.46 16.08 -10.39
CA SER A 124 1.70 17.32 -10.16
C SER A 124 0.48 17.08 -9.27
N PHE A 125 -0.04 18.15 -8.66
CA PHE A 125 -1.27 18.11 -7.85
C PHE A 125 -2.03 19.44 -7.87
N LYS A 126 -3.35 19.38 -7.69
CA LYS A 126 -4.23 20.56 -7.57
C LYS A 126 -5.45 20.24 -6.67
N PRO A 127 -6.19 21.25 -6.18
CA PRO A 127 -7.47 21.02 -5.52
C PRO A 127 -8.44 20.33 -6.48
N GLN A 128 -9.31 19.47 -5.95
CA GLN A 128 -10.44 18.93 -6.69
C GLN A 128 -11.47 20.03 -7.00
#